data_AF-D3S2E1-F1
#
_entry.id   AF-D3S2E1-F1
#
_cell.length_a   1.000
_cell.length_b   1.000
_cell.length_c   1.000
_cell.angle_alpha   90.00
_cell.angle_beta   90.00
_cell.angle_gamma   90.00
#
_symmetry.space_group_name_H-M   'P 1'
#
loop_
_entity.id
_entity.type
_entity.pdbx_description
1 polymer ?
#
loop_
_entity_poly.entity_id
_entity_poly.type
_entity_poly.pdbx_seq_one_letter_code
_entity_poly.pdbx_strand_id
1 'polypeptide(L)'
;MDIVDEVIEKIRNDPQIRSTRFSNKFLNTVGEICSRYGYGATRLFLLGRDDNESKALLKVLDMIVERNLSVEIGTLIFKKLNAIKFARR
;
A
#
# COMPACT_ATOMS: atom_id res chain seq x y z
N MET A 1 8.42 1.32 -19.12
CA MET A 1 7.30 1.00 -18.21
C MET A 1 7.25 2.14 -17.19
N ASP A 2 6.07 2.65 -16.85
CA ASP A 2 5.94 3.73 -15.87
C ASP A 2 6.47 3.24 -14.50
N ILE A 3 7.12 4.11 -13.70
CA ILE A 3 7.58 3.77 -12.34
C ILE A 3 6.39 3.31 -11.49
N VAL A 4 5.22 3.91 -11.70
CA VAL A 4 3.97 3.50 -11.03
C VAL A 4 3.57 2.08 -11.44
N ASP A 5 3.68 1.75 -12.72
CA ASP A 5 3.39 0.40 -13.23
C ASP A 5 4.34 -0.65 -12.63
N GLU A 6 5.63 -0.33 -12.48
CA GLU A 6 6.58 -1.24 -11.83
C GLU A 6 6.19 -1.54 -10.38
N VAL A 7 5.76 -0.54 -9.62
CA VAL A 7 5.30 -0.72 -8.23
C VAL A 7 4.03 -1.55 -8.22
N ILE A 8 3.08 -1.27 -9.10
CA ILE A 8 1.83 -2.04 -9.24
C ILE A 8 2.14 -3.51 -9.54
N GLU A 9 3.06 -3.79 -10.46
CA GLU A 9 3.46 -5.16 -10.80
C GLU A 9 4.17 -5.86 -9.64
N LYS A 10 5.04 -5.17 -8.90
CA LYS A 10 5.65 -5.73 -7.68
C LYS A 10 4.60 -6.09 -6.64
N ILE A 11 3.64 -5.19 -6.38
CA ILE A 11 2.53 -5.41 -5.45
C ILE A 11 1.70 -6.64 -5.85
N ARG A 12 1.39 -6.79 -7.13
CA ARG A 12 0.61 -7.93 -7.65
C ARG A 12 1.30 -9.27 -7.49
N ASN A 13 2.61 -9.29 -7.72
CA ASN A 13 3.41 -10.50 -7.72
C ASN A 13 3.96 -10.87 -6.33
N ASP A 14 3.82 -9.99 -5.33
CA ASP A 14 4.27 -10.27 -3.98
C ASP A 14 3.40 -11.32 -3.26
N PRO A 15 3.97 -12.45 -2.81
CA PRO A 15 3.19 -13.53 -2.19
C PRO A 15 2.46 -13.13 -0.92
N GLN A 16 3.05 -12.24 -0.10
CA GLN A 16 2.47 -11.81 1.17
C GLN A 16 1.29 -10.88 0.91
N ILE A 17 1.44 -9.90 0.01
CA ILE A 17 0.36 -8.98 -0.36
C ILE A 17 -0.77 -9.75 -1.06
N ARG A 18 -0.43 -10.69 -1.95
CA ARG A 18 -1.43 -11.49 -2.68
C ARG A 18 -2.20 -12.45 -1.79
N SER A 19 -1.62 -12.99 -0.73
CA SER A 19 -2.32 -13.86 0.22
C SER A 19 -3.10 -13.08 1.28
N THR A 20 -2.71 -11.85 1.58
CA THR A 20 -3.36 -11.01 2.59
C THR A 20 -4.74 -10.54 2.12
N ARG A 21 -5.75 -10.68 2.99
CA ARG A 21 -7.08 -10.09 2.77
C ARG A 21 -7.09 -8.67 3.33
N PHE A 22 -7.31 -7.68 2.47
CA PHE A 22 -7.41 -6.29 2.90
C PHE A 22 -8.87 -5.86 3.10
N SER A 23 -9.16 -5.28 4.25
CA SER A 23 -10.40 -4.59 4.55
C SER A 23 -10.42 -3.23 3.84
N ASN A 24 -11.43 -2.96 3.02
CA ASN A 24 -11.60 -1.66 2.37
C ASN A 24 -11.68 -0.51 3.40
N LYS A 25 -12.26 -0.76 4.58
CA LYS A 25 -12.30 0.23 5.67
C LYS A 25 -10.89 0.56 6.17
N PHE A 26 -10.06 -0.45 6.35
CA PHE A 26 -8.69 -0.25 6.83
C PHE A 26 -7.82 0.41 5.75
N LEU A 27 -7.91 -0.03 4.50
CA LEU A 27 -7.25 0.62 3.36
C LEU A 27 -7.60 2.11 3.25
N ASN A 28 -8.88 2.46 3.42
CA ASN A 28 -9.31 3.85 3.42
C ASN A 28 -8.70 4.64 4.59
N THR A 29 -8.68 4.06 5.79
CA THR A 29 -8.06 4.67 6.98
C THR A 29 -6.57 4.93 6.76
N VAL A 30 -5.84 3.93 6.26
CA VAL A 30 -4.41 4.04 5.96
C VAL A 30 -4.16 5.08 4.85
N GLY A 31 -4.99 5.09 3.81
CA GLY A 31 -4.94 6.10 2.76
C GLY A 31 -5.21 7.52 3.28
N GLU A 32 -6.14 7.70 4.22
CA GLU A 32 -6.39 9.00 4.86
C GLU A 32 -5.21 9.48 5.70
N ILE A 33 -4.61 8.58 6.49
CA ILE A 33 -3.40 8.89 7.27
C ILE A 33 -2.26 9.27 6.33
N CYS A 34 -2.05 8.50 5.27
CA CYS A 34 -1.04 8.76 4.24
C CYS A 34 -1.25 10.13 3.59
N SER A 35 -2.48 10.46 3.19
CA SER A 35 -2.78 11.73 2.53
C SER A 35 -2.60 12.94 3.44
N ARG A 36 -2.90 12.81 4.74
CA ARG A 36 -2.87 13.93 5.69
C ARG A 36 -1.51 14.15 6.33
N TYR A 37 -0.78 13.06 6.59
CA TYR A 37 0.41 13.08 7.44
C TYR A 37 1.64 12.48 6.76
N GLY A 38 1.51 11.98 5.53
CA GLY A 38 2.59 11.41 4.75
C GLY A 38 3.06 10.03 5.25
N TYR A 39 4.07 9.50 4.55
CA TYR A 39 4.55 8.14 4.75
C TYR A 39 5.15 7.86 6.13
N GLY A 40 5.78 8.84 6.78
CA GLY A 40 6.35 8.66 8.11
C GLY A 40 5.28 8.33 9.15
N ALA A 41 4.20 9.11 9.20
CA ALA A 41 3.08 8.85 10.09
C ALA A 41 2.34 7.55 9.74
N THR A 42 2.18 7.24 8.45
CA THR A 42 1.61 5.96 8.00
C THR A 42 2.44 4.78 8.49
N ARG A 43 3.78 4.85 8.38
CA ARG A 43 4.67 3.80 8.87
C ARG A 43 4.48 3.58 10.37
N LEU A 44 4.48 4.64 11.16
CA LEU A 44 4.29 4.55 12.62
C LEU A 44 2.92 3.95 12.98
N PHE A 45 1.86 4.39 12.30
CA PHE A 45 0.51 3.85 12.50
C PHE A 45 0.44 2.34 12.22
N LEU A 46 1.07 1.89 11.14
CA LEU A 46 1.09 0.48 10.77
C LEU A 46 2.01 -0.35 11.69
N LEU A 47 3.15 0.19 12.13
CA LEU A 47 4.07 -0.48 13.09
C LEU A 47 3.44 -0.68 14.47
N GLY A 48 2.51 0.19 14.87
CA GLY A 48 1.76 0.05 16.12
C GLY A 48 0.74 -1.10 16.11
N ARG A 49 0.64 -1.88 15.03
CA ARG A 49 -0.36 -2.94 14.84
C ARG A 49 0.32 -4.26 14.47
N ASP A 50 0.13 -5.28 15.29
CA ASP A 50 0.67 -6.62 15.04
C ASP A 50 -0.37 -7.53 14.36
N ASP A 51 -0.76 -7.16 13.14
CA ASP A 51 -1.67 -7.95 12.32
C ASP A 51 -1.12 -8.14 10.89
N ASN A 52 -1.54 -9.23 10.23
CA ASN A 52 -1.04 -9.60 8.90
C ASN A 52 -1.33 -8.51 7.85
N GLU A 53 -2.47 -7.82 8.00
CA GLU A 53 -2.87 -6.75 7.09
C GLU A 53 -1.88 -5.57 7.18
N SER A 54 -1.56 -5.14 8.40
CA SER A 54 -0.63 -4.05 8.67
C SER A 54 0.79 -4.36 8.21
N LYS A 55 1.27 -5.60 8.42
CA LYS A 55 2.57 -6.07 7.93
C LYS A 55 2.66 -6.04 6.41
N ALA A 56 1.60 -6.45 5.72
CA ALA A 56 1.56 -6.39 4.25
C ALA A 56 1.50 -4.94 3.74
N LEU A 57 0.77 -4.04 4.43
CA LEU A 57 0.72 -2.63 4.07
C LEU A 57 2.04 -1.89 4.32
N LEU A 58 2.82 -2.28 5.34
CA LEU A 58 4.18 -1.78 5.53
C LEU A 58 5.08 -2.13 4.34
N LYS A 59 4.97 -3.36 3.84
CA LYS A 59 5.72 -3.80 2.67
C LYS A 59 5.31 -3.02 1.40
N VAL A 60 4.02 -2.74 1.23
CA VAL A 60 3.52 -1.86 0.16
C VAL A 60 4.11 -0.45 0.32
N LEU A 61 4.13 0.08 1.54
CA LEU A 61 4.71 1.40 1.83
C LEU A 61 6.19 1.44 1.46
N ASP A 62 6.97 0.43 1.84
CA ASP A 62 8.39 0.32 1.51
C ASP A 62 8.60 0.35 -0.01
N MET A 63 7.81 -0.42 -0.78
CA MET A 63 7.89 -0.44 -2.25
C MET A 63 7.61 0.94 -2.88
N ILE A 64 6.66 1.69 -2.33
CA ILE A 64 6.28 3.03 -2.80
C ILE A 64 7.41 4.03 -2.50
N VAL A 65 7.93 4.00 -1.27
CA VAL A 65 8.99 4.91 -0.79
C VAL A 65 10.31 4.66 -1.50
N GLU A 66 10.71 3.39 -1.69
CA GLU A 66 11.93 3.01 -2.42
C GLU A 66 11.95 3.51 -3.87
N ARG A 67 10.78 3.73 -4.47
CA ARG A 67 10.63 4.26 -5.82
C ARG A 67 10.41 5.78 -5.86
N ASN A 68 10.48 6.47 -4.73
CA ASN A 68 10.24 7.91 -4.59
C ASN A 68 8.90 8.36 -5.20
N LEU A 69 7.86 7.52 -5.07
CA LEU A 69 6.51 7.90 -5.50
C LEU A 69 5.96 9.01 -4.58
N SER A 70 5.15 9.90 -5.16
CA SER A 70 4.55 11.00 -4.40
C SER A 70 3.47 10.49 -3.44
N VAL A 71 3.23 11.23 -2.35
CA VAL A 71 2.23 10.89 -1.32
C VAL A 71 0.84 10.70 -1.92
N GLU A 72 0.48 11.48 -2.95
CA GLU A 72 -0.79 11.36 -3.67
C GLU A 72 -0.90 10.00 -4.36
N ILE A 73 0.15 9.58 -5.07
CA ILE A 73 0.17 8.27 -5.74
C ILE A 73 0.13 7.14 -4.70
N GLY A 74 0.93 7.22 -3.63
CA GLY A 74 0.89 6.22 -2.56
C GLY A 74 -0.48 6.12 -1.90
N THR A 75 -1.14 7.25 -1.68
CA THR A 75 -2.52 7.31 -1.16
C THR A 75 -3.50 6.57 -2.07
N LEU A 76 -3.41 6.80 -3.38
CA LEU A 76 -4.25 6.12 -4.37
C LEU A 76 -3.97 4.61 -4.38
N ILE A 77 -2.70 4.20 -4.32
CA ILE A 77 -2.31 2.79 -4.25
C ILE A 77 -2.94 2.12 -3.03
N PHE A 78 -2.87 2.72 -1.84
CA PHE A 78 -3.50 2.16 -0.65
C PHE A 78 -5.01 2.02 -0.80
N LYS A 79 -5.70 3.10 -1.21
CA LYS A 79 -7.17 3.08 -1.36
C LYS A 79 -7.66 2.12 -2.44
N LYS A 80 -6.83 1.83 -3.44
CA LYS A 80 -7.17 0.94 -4.57
C LYS A 80 -6.48 -0.43 -4.48
N LEU A 81 -5.83 -0.77 -3.37
CA LEU A 81 -4.97 -1.96 -3.28
C LEU A 81 -5.69 -3.25 -3.62
N ASN A 82 -6.94 -3.43 -3.16
CA ASN A 82 -7.76 -4.58 -3.55
C ASN A 82 -8.01 -4.64 -5.06
N ALA A 83 -8.30 -3.51 -5.71
CA ALA A 83 -8.47 -3.48 -7.16
C ALA A 83 -7.15 -3.76 -7.89
N ILE A 84 -6.04 -3.21 -7.42
CA ILE A 84 -4.70 -3.45 -7.97
C ILE A 84 -4.35 -4.95 -7.93
N LYS A 85 -4.64 -5.60 -6.80
CA LYS A 85 -4.40 -7.03 -6.58
C LYS A 85 -5.21 -7.94 -7.52
N PHE A 86 -6.45 -7.58 -7.82
CA PHE A 86 -7.38 -8.43 -8.60
C PHE A 86 -7.56 -8.03 -10.06
N ALA A 87 -7.07 -6.85 -10.47
CA ALA A 87 -7.10 -6.42 -11.85
C ALA A 87 -6.25 -7.38 -12.71
N ARG A 88 -6.92 -8.23 -13.48
CA ARG A 88 -6.30 -9.00 -14.58
C ARG A 88 -6.08 -8.04 -15.76
N ARG A 89 -4.94 -8.19 -16.44
CA ARG A 89 -4.77 -7.69 -17.81
C ARG A 89 -5.76 -8.40 -18.73
#